data_AF-A0A7X8Q278-F1
#
_entry.id   AF-A0A7X8Q278-F1
#
_cell.length_a   1.000
_cell.length_b   1.000
_cell.length_c   1.000
_cell.angle_alpha   90.00
_cell.angle_beta   90.00
_cell.angle_gamma   90.00
#
_symmetry.space_group_name_H-M   'P 1'
#
loop_
_entity.id
_entity.type
_entity.pdbx_description
1 polymer ?
#
loop_
_entity_poly.entity_id
_entity_poly.type
_entity_poly.pdbx_seq_one_letter_code
_entity_poly.pdbx_strand_id
1 'polypeptide(L)'
;HSMVTLPCAIAIMLGSNLGTCITALLAAIGSNLEARRIALAHVMLNAFGAIAFFPFIDFFAQILMFTSSDMPRQIANGHTIYNIVCSAAALPFIRQFASLIYRLLPNR
;
A
#
# COMPACT_ATOMS: atom_id res chain seq x y z
N HIS A 1 -3.90 24.84 -16.10
CA HIS A 1 -3.34 24.51 -14.78
C HIS A 1 -3.89 23.14 -14.39
N SER A 2 -3.04 22.13 -14.29
CA SER A 2 -3.45 20.81 -13.77
C SER A 2 -4.00 21.03 -12.36
N MET A 3 -5.28 20.77 -12.14
CA MET A 3 -5.97 21.05 -10.86
C MET A 3 -5.44 20.22 -9.68
N VAL A 4 -4.50 19.30 -9.94
CA VAL A 4 -3.90 18.39 -8.96
C VAL A 4 -2.38 18.52 -9.04
N THR A 5 -1.76 18.90 -7.93
CA THR A 5 -0.29 18.92 -7.76
C THR A 5 0.25 17.50 -7.57
N LEU A 6 1.54 17.25 -7.85
CA LEU A 6 2.15 15.91 -7.66
C LEU A 6 1.97 15.38 -6.21
N PRO A 7 2.20 16.17 -5.14
CA PRO A 7 1.92 15.73 -3.77
C PRO A 7 0.44 15.35 -3.55
N CYS A 8 -0.49 16.11 -4.12
CA CYS A 8 -1.92 15.80 -4.04
C CYS A 8 -2.24 14.49 -4.78
N ALA A 9 -1.66 14.29 -5.96
CA ALA A 9 -1.81 13.06 -6.74
C ALA A 9 -1.25 11.84 -5.99
N ILE A 10 -0.11 11.99 -5.30
CA ILE A 10 0.48 10.95 -4.44
C ILE A 10 -0.44 10.64 -3.25
N ALA A 11 -1.01 11.65 -2.60
CA ALA A 11 -1.96 11.42 -1.50
C ALA A 11 -3.18 10.62 -1.98
N ILE A 12 -3.73 10.96 -3.16
CA ILE A 12 -4.81 10.20 -3.80
C ILE A 12 -4.36 8.79 -4.15
N MET A 13 -3.15 8.63 -4.69
CA MET A 13 -2.52 7.35 -5.02
C MET A 13 -2.45 6.42 -3.80
N LEU A 14 -1.95 6.92 -2.67
CA LEU A 14 -1.86 6.17 -1.41
C LEU A 14 -3.25 5.76 -0.89
N GLY A 15 -4.21 6.70 -0.91
CA GLY A 15 -5.59 6.43 -0.49
C GLY A 15 -6.28 5.40 -1.40
N SER A 16 -6.07 5.49 -2.72
CA SER A 16 -6.59 4.54 -3.69
C SER A 16 -6.02 3.14 -3.48
N ASN A 17 -4.72 3.02 -3.19
CA ASN A 17 -4.08 1.74 -2.89
C ASN A 17 -4.64 1.11 -1.61
N LEU A 18 -4.89 1.89 -0.56
CA LEU A 18 -5.59 1.39 0.63
C LEU A 18 -7.04 0.97 0.32
N GLY A 19 -7.75 1.74 -0.51
CA GLY A 19 -9.13 1.47 -0.90
C GLY A 19 -9.31 0.15 -1.66
N THR A 20 -8.40 -0.18 -2.58
CA THR A 20 -8.45 -1.47 -3.32
C THR A 20 -8.26 -2.66 -2.38
N CYS A 21 -7.50 -2.51 -1.30
CA CYS A 21 -7.34 -3.54 -0.28
C CYS A 21 -8.64 -3.83 0.47
N ILE A 22 -9.44 -2.79 0.76
CA ILE A 22 -10.76 -2.97 1.40
C ILE A 22 -11.68 -3.77 0.50
N THR A 23 -11.69 -3.50 -0.81
CA THR A 23 -12.45 -4.31 -1.78
C THR A 23 -12.00 -5.77 -1.77
N ALA A 24 -10.69 -6.04 -1.69
CA ALA A 24 -10.17 -7.40 -1.57
C ALA A 24 -10.60 -8.09 -0.26
N LEU A 25 -10.64 -7.34 0.85
CA LEU A 25 -11.13 -7.84 2.13
C LEU A 25 -12.61 -8.22 2.05
N LEU A 26 -13.45 -7.36 1.45
CA LEU A 26 -14.87 -7.64 1.22
C LEU A 26 -15.06 -8.89 0.36
N ALA A 27 -14.28 -9.04 -0.71
CA ALA A 27 -14.30 -10.23 -1.56
C ALA A 27 -13.88 -11.50 -0.80
N ALA A 28 -13.05 -11.39 0.24
CA ALA A 28 -12.58 -12.52 1.03
C ALA A 28 -13.56 -13.00 2.12
N ILE A 29 -14.61 -12.23 2.45
CA ILE A 29 -15.57 -12.60 3.52
C ILE A 29 -16.25 -13.95 3.26
N GLY A 30 -16.41 -14.35 2.00
CA GLY A 30 -16.97 -15.66 1.59
C GLY A 30 -15.94 -16.72 1.22
N SER A 31 -14.64 -16.40 1.23
CA SER A 31 -13.58 -17.30 0.77
C SER A 31 -13.01 -18.18 1.89
N ASN A 32 -12.07 -19.06 1.55
CA ASN A 32 -11.36 -19.91 2.50
C ASN A 32 -10.45 -19.09 3.44
N LEU A 33 -9.99 -19.72 4.53
CA LEU A 33 -9.22 -19.04 5.57
C LEU A 33 -7.92 -18.43 5.04
N GLU A 34 -7.22 -19.13 4.15
CA GLU A 34 -5.97 -18.65 3.55
C GLU A 34 -6.19 -17.38 2.72
N ALA A 35 -7.25 -17.31 1.90
CA ALA A 35 -7.58 -16.12 1.14
C ALA A 35 -7.93 -14.93 2.06
N ARG A 36 -8.61 -15.16 3.19
CA ARG A 36 -8.87 -14.12 4.20
C ARG A 36 -7.60 -13.62 4.87
N ARG A 37 -6.66 -14.52 5.18
CA ARG A 37 -5.36 -14.17 5.76
C ARG A 37 -4.54 -13.33 4.78
N ILE A 38 -4.53 -13.69 3.50
CA ILE A 38 -3.87 -12.91 2.44
C ILE A 38 -4.51 -11.52 2.31
N ALA A 39 -5.84 -11.44 2.29
CA ALA A 39 -6.54 -10.16 2.20
C ALA A 39 -6.24 -9.25 3.42
N LEU A 40 -6.24 -9.82 4.63
CA LEU A 40 -5.89 -9.08 5.84
C LEU A 40 -4.43 -8.62 5.82
N ALA A 41 -3.51 -9.48 5.41
CA ALA A 41 -2.10 -9.14 5.23
C ALA A 41 -1.93 -7.98 4.22
N HIS A 42 -2.65 -8.03 3.10
CA HIS A 42 -2.61 -7.00 2.08
C HIS A 42 -3.09 -5.65 2.63
N VAL A 43 -4.22 -5.62 3.33
CA VAL A 43 -4.77 -4.42 3.98
C VAL A 43 -3.79 -3.85 5.01
N MET A 44 -3.25 -4.70 5.90
CA MET A 44 -2.34 -4.23 6.94
C MET A 44 -1.06 -3.64 6.35
N LEU A 45 -0.45 -4.31 5.35
CA LEU A 45 0.76 -3.80 4.71
C LEU A 45 0.54 -2.43 4.06
N ASN A 46 -0.60 -2.24 3.37
CA ASN A 46 -0.93 -0.96 2.73
C ASN A 46 -1.33 0.12 3.73
N ALA A 47 -2.03 -0.23 4.81
CA ALA A 47 -2.40 0.74 5.84
C ALA A 47 -1.14 1.25 6.57
N PHE A 48 -0.25 0.36 7.00
CA PHE A 48 1.01 0.75 7.63
C PHE A 48 1.93 1.50 6.66
N GLY A 49 2.02 1.03 5.42
CA GLY A 49 2.76 1.72 4.36
C GLY A 49 2.28 3.14 4.15
N ALA A 50 0.96 3.35 4.02
CA ALA A 50 0.37 4.66 3.80
C ALA A 50 0.61 5.60 4.97
N ILE A 51 0.41 5.12 6.22
CA ILE A 51 0.68 5.90 7.43
C ILE A 51 2.16 6.29 7.50
N ALA A 52 3.06 5.36 7.17
CA ALA A 52 4.50 5.62 7.18
C ALA A 52 4.93 6.61 6.09
N PHE A 53 4.34 6.55 4.90
CA PHE A 53 4.68 7.42 3.76
C PHE A 53 4.01 8.80 3.80
N PHE A 54 2.86 8.94 4.46
CA PHE A 54 2.10 10.18 4.53
C PHE A 54 2.93 11.42 4.95
N PRO A 55 3.75 11.39 6.03
CA PRO A 55 4.58 12.54 6.39
C PRO A 55 5.73 12.83 5.42
N PHE A 56 6.05 11.90 4.51
CA PHE A 56 7.14 12.02 3.54
C PHE A 56 6.63 12.25 2.12
N ILE A 57 5.36 12.63 1.92
CA ILE A 57 4.77 12.82 0.58
C ILE A 57 5.57 13.80 -0.27
N ASP A 58 6.00 14.94 0.29
CA ASP A 58 6.75 15.96 -0.46
C ASP A 58 8.13 15.46 -0.88
N PHE A 59 8.81 14.73 0.02
CA PHE A 59 10.10 14.10 -0.29
C PHE A 59 9.93 13.01 -1.36
N PHE A 60 8.88 12.21 -1.25
CA PHE A 60 8.56 11.19 -2.23
C PHE A 60 8.25 11.81 -3.60
N ALA A 61 7.51 12.94 -3.63
CA ALA A 61 7.27 13.69 -4.86
C ALA A 61 8.58 14.12 -5.54
N GLN A 62 9.57 14.57 -4.77
CA GLN A 62 10.90 14.90 -5.29
C GLN A 62 11.58 13.71 -5.96
N ILE A 63 11.51 12.53 -5.35
CA ILE A 63 12.03 11.29 -5.95
C ILE A 63 11.30 10.98 -7.27
N LEU A 64 9.97 11.09 -7.29
CA LEU A 64 9.17 10.75 -8.46
C LEU A 64 9.43 11.67 -9.65
N MET A 65 9.78 12.94 -9.42
CA MET A 65 10.17 13.86 -10.49
C MET A 65 11.39 13.38 -11.30
N PHE A 66 12.27 12.56 -10.72
CA PHE A 66 13.40 11.96 -11.45
C PHE A 66 13.03 10.72 -12.28
N THR A 67 11.82 10.18 -12.12
CA THR A 67 11.42 8.92 -12.78
C THR A 67 10.82 9.13 -14.17
N SER A 68 10.23 10.30 -14.44
CA SER A 68 9.60 10.63 -15.72
C SER A 68 9.30 12.13 -15.82
N SER A 69 9.15 12.67 -17.03
CA SER A 69 8.64 14.03 -17.28
C SER A 69 7.12 14.15 -17.17
N ASP A 70 6.38 13.03 -17.27
CA ASP A 70 4.92 13.05 -17.31
C ASP A 70 4.31 12.65 -15.97
N MET A 71 3.42 13.48 -15.43
CA MET A 71 2.73 13.23 -14.15
C MET A 71 2.08 11.84 -14.05
N PRO A 72 1.33 11.34 -15.06
CA PRO A 72 0.72 10.00 -14.95
C PRO A 72 1.77 8.88 -14.83
N ARG A 73 2.90 9.00 -15.52
CA ARG A 73 4.01 8.05 -15.42
C ARG A 73 4.71 8.14 -14.06
N GLN A 74 4.89 9.36 -13.52
CA GLN A 74 5.43 9.55 -12.17
C GLN A 74 4.56 8.86 -11.12
N ILE A 75 3.23 8.98 -11.20
CA ILE A 75 2.29 8.32 -10.28
C ILE A 75 2.35 6.78 -10.45
N ALA A 76 2.40 6.28 -11.68
CA ALA A 76 2.51 4.84 -11.94
C ALA A 76 3.82 4.24 -11.39
N ASN A 77 4.94 4.94 -11.59
CA ASN A 77 6.23 4.59 -10.99
C ASN A 77 6.15 4.68 -9.45
N GLY A 78 5.48 5.70 -8.93
CA GLY A 78 5.24 5.89 -7.51
C GLY A 78 4.51 4.72 -6.86
N HIS A 79 3.46 4.19 -7.48
CA HIS A 79 2.79 2.97 -7.00
C HIS A 79 3.76 1.79 -6.87
N THR A 80 4.58 1.58 -7.89
CA THR A 80 5.55 0.47 -7.92
C THR A 80 6.60 0.63 -6.82
N ILE A 81 7.21 1.82 -6.71
CA ILE A 81 8.24 2.12 -5.70
C ILE A 81 7.65 1.97 -4.30
N TYR A 82 6.48 2.54 -4.05
CA TYR A 82 5.78 2.46 -2.77
C TYR A 82 5.54 0.99 -2.35
N ASN A 83 4.98 0.18 -3.25
CA ASN A 83 4.69 -1.23 -2.97
C ASN A 83 5.97 -2.04 -2.70
N ILE A 84 7.06 -1.78 -3.45
CA ILE A 84 8.36 -2.43 -3.25
C ILE A 84 8.94 -2.05 -1.89
N VAL A 85 8.96 -0.75 -1.55
CA VAL A 85 9.51 -0.27 -0.27
C VAL A 85 8.71 -0.84 0.89
N CYS A 86 7.37 -0.81 0.84
CA CYS A 86 6.54 -1.36 1.90
C CYS A 86 6.77 -2.87 2.09
N SER A 87 6.82 -3.62 0.99
CA SER A 87 7.08 -5.06 1.02
C SER A 87 8.48 -5.37 1.57
N ALA A 88 9.51 -4.65 1.10
CA ALA A 88 10.88 -4.81 1.55
C ALA A 88 11.04 -4.45 3.04
N ALA A 89 10.33 -3.42 3.52
CA ALA A 89 10.31 -3.04 4.93
C ALA A 89 9.61 -4.10 5.81
N ALA A 90 8.62 -4.82 5.27
CA ALA A 90 7.93 -5.89 5.98
C ALA A 90 8.69 -7.22 5.99
N LEU A 91 9.52 -7.51 4.98
CA LEU A 91 10.33 -8.74 4.90
C LEU A 91 11.11 -9.08 6.19
N PRO A 92 11.88 -8.18 6.82
CA PRO A 92 12.61 -8.50 8.06
C PRO A 92 11.68 -8.86 9.24
N PHE A 93 10.41 -8.43 9.18
CA PHE A 93 9.40 -8.69 10.21
C PHE A 93 8.34 -9.71 9.76
N ILE A 94 8.61 -10.47 8.68
CA ILE A 94 7.60 -11.31 8.04
C ILE A 94 7.05 -12.38 8.99
N ARG A 95 7.87 -12.91 9.91
CA ARG A 95 7.45 -13.92 10.89
C ARG A 95 6.50 -13.33 11.92
N GLN A 96 6.82 -12.13 12.41
CA GLN A 96 6.00 -11.39 13.37
C GLN A 96 4.67 -10.97 12.72
N PHE A 97 4.74 -10.49 11.48
CA PHE A 97 3.59 -10.12 10.69
C PHE A 97 2.66 -11.32 10.43
N ALA A 98 3.20 -12.45 9.97
CA ALA A 98 2.42 -13.68 9.79
C ALA A 98 1.79 -14.17 11.10
N SER A 99 2.54 -14.11 12.21
CA SER A 99 2.02 -14.48 13.54
C SER A 99 0.84 -13.59 13.96
N LEU A 100 0.92 -12.27 13.70
CA LEU A 100 -0.18 -11.35 13.96
C LEU A 100 -1.42 -11.71 13.14
N ILE A 101 -1.26 -12.00 11.85
CA ILE A 101 -2.35 -12.43 10.97
C ILE A 101 -3.00 -13.72 11.47
N TYR A 102 -2.21 -14.72 11.86
CA TYR A 102 -2.73 -15.98 12.42
C TYR A 102 -3.42 -15.80 13.77
N ARG A 103 -3.03 -14.82 14.58
CA ARG A 103 -3.72 -14.48 15.83
C ARG A 103 -5.06 -13.79 15.58
N LEU A 104 -5.13 -12.93 14.57
CA LEU A 104 -6.36 -12.24 14.17
C LEU A 104 -7.35 -13.18 13.47
N LEU A 105 -6.85 -14.13 12.67
CA LEU A 105 -7.62 -15.15 11.96
C LEU A 105 -7.10 -16.57 12.31
N PRO A 106 -7.39 -17.06 13.53
CA PRO A 106 -6.98 -18.38 13.96
C PRO A 106 -7.69 -19.47 13.16
N ASN A 107 -6.99 -20.58 12.92
CA ASN A 107 -7.59 -21.78 12.37
C ASN A 107 -8.50 -22.36 13.47
N ARG A 108 -9.81 -22.42 13.24
CA ARG A 108 -10.74 -23.14 14.11
C ARG A 108 -10.83 -24.59 13.68
#